data_AF-A0A835EYW8-F1
#
_entry.id   AF-A0A835EYW8-F1
#
_cell.length_a   1.000
_cell.length_b   1.000
_cell.length_c   1.000
_cell.angle_alpha   90.00
_cell.angle_beta   90.00
_cell.angle_gamma   90.00
#
_symmetry.space_group_name_H-M   'P 1'
#
loop_
_entity.id
_entity.type
_entity.pdbx_description
1 polymer ?
#
loop_
_entity_poly.entity_id
_entity_poly.type
_entity_poly.pdbx_seq_one_letter_code
_entity_poly.pdbx_strand_id
1 'polypeptide(L)'
;MSTWRDDPNAIPPWNERPKCHCGFRTWLQVWTDPLPQGKKGCRFFKCPDIDDDFKACTFMQWIDTRPLGRVSLNEVETKGQYYARHTQAREEARLAREEQERRVRQQQIRLKGKEDELKRW
;
A
#
# COMPACT_ATOMS: atom_id res chain seq x y z
N MET A 1 17.44 -13.05 2.93
CA MET A 1 16.26 -12.63 2.14
C MET A 1 16.62 -11.30 1.54
N SER A 2 16.79 -11.19 0.22
CA SER A 2 17.00 -9.89 -0.42
C SER A 2 15.75 -9.06 -0.19
N THR A 3 15.90 -7.91 0.46
CA THR A 3 14.78 -6.97 0.57
C THR A 3 14.60 -6.30 -0.80
N TRP A 4 13.41 -5.79 -1.08
CA TRP A 4 13.20 -5.00 -2.31
C TRP A 4 14.08 -3.73 -2.36
N ARG A 5 14.73 -3.39 -1.23
CA ARG A 5 15.68 -2.27 -1.13
C ARG A 5 17.07 -2.64 -1.66
N ASP A 6 17.38 -3.93 -1.74
CA ASP A 6 18.68 -4.44 -2.20
C ASP A 6 18.69 -4.74 -3.71
N ASP A 7 17.51 -4.93 -4.32
CA ASP A 7 17.36 -5.11 -5.76
C ASP A 7 16.81 -3.83 -6.40
N PRO A 8 17.57 -3.12 -7.24
CA PRO A 8 17.10 -1.92 -7.91
C PRO A 8 15.89 -2.17 -8.83
N ASN A 9 15.63 -3.42 -9.22
CA ASN A 9 14.45 -3.80 -10.01
C ASN A 9 13.27 -4.26 -9.15
N ALA A 10 13.39 -4.34 -7.82
CA ALA A 10 12.28 -4.78 -7.00
C ALA A 10 11.27 -3.65 -6.77
N ILE A 11 9.99 -4.03 -6.75
CA ILE A 11 8.88 -3.13 -6.44
C ILE A 11 8.52 -3.34 -4.97
N PRO A 12 8.34 -2.28 -4.17
CA PRO A 12 7.92 -2.44 -2.79
C PRO A 12 6.54 -3.11 -2.72
N PRO A 13 6.34 -4.01 -1.75
CA PRO A 13 5.05 -4.64 -1.52
C PRO A 13 4.00 -3.59 -1.17
N TRP A 14 2.72 -3.92 -1.39
CA TRP A 14 1.61 -2.98 -1.26
C TRP A 14 1.58 -2.24 0.09
N ASN A 15 1.87 -2.95 1.18
CA ASN A 15 1.91 -2.42 2.54
C ASN A 15 3.06 -1.43 2.80
N GLU A 16 4.12 -1.46 2.01
CA GLU A 16 5.26 -0.53 2.11
C GLU A 16 5.20 0.63 1.11
N ARG A 17 4.24 0.63 0.18
CA ARG A 17 4.06 1.74 -0.76
C ARG A 17 3.75 3.06 -0.04
N PRO A 18 4.29 4.19 -0.51
CA PRO A 18 4.01 5.49 0.06
C PRO A 18 2.51 5.82 -0.03
N LYS A 19 2.07 6.71 0.85
CA LYS A 19 0.73 7.32 0.77
C LYS A 19 0.87 8.71 0.14
N CYS A 20 -0.06 9.04 -0.74
CA CYS A 20 -0.16 10.40 -1.29
C CYS A 20 -0.78 11.35 -0.25
N HIS A 21 -0.88 12.64 -0.60
CA HIS A 21 -1.50 13.66 0.26
C HIS A 21 -2.99 13.41 0.55
N CYS A 22 -3.69 12.66 -0.31
CA CYS A 22 -5.07 12.24 -0.07
C CYS A 22 -5.18 11.06 0.91
N GLY A 23 -4.06 10.51 1.40
CA GLY A 23 -4.02 9.35 2.29
C GLY A 23 -4.18 8.00 1.59
N PHE A 24 -4.44 7.97 0.28
CA PHE A 24 -4.44 6.75 -0.53
C PHE A 24 -3.03 6.21 -0.73
N ARG A 25 -2.90 4.88 -0.80
CA ARG A 25 -1.65 4.26 -1.23
C ARG A 25 -1.43 4.53 -2.72
N THR A 26 -0.17 4.69 -3.10
CA THR A 26 0.16 5.13 -4.45
C THR A 26 0.06 4.01 -5.48
N TRP A 27 -0.34 4.39 -6.69
CA TRP A 27 -0.44 3.52 -7.85
C TRP A 27 0.89 3.48 -8.60
N LEU A 28 1.38 2.27 -8.90
CA LEU A 28 2.59 2.03 -9.67
C LEU A 28 2.35 2.20 -11.17
N GLN A 29 3.18 3.04 -11.80
CA GLN A 29 3.21 3.21 -13.26
C GLN A 29 4.63 3.26 -13.81
N VAL A 30 4.75 3.14 -15.13
CA VAL A 30 6.00 3.31 -15.89
C VAL A 30 5.87 4.56 -16.73
N TRP A 31 6.93 5.38 -16.75
CA TRP A 31 6.97 6.60 -17.53
C TRP A 31 7.19 6.26 -19.01
N THR A 32 6.22 6.59 -19.86
CA THR A 32 6.27 6.29 -21.29
C THR A 32 6.69 7.49 -22.15
N ASP A 33 6.60 8.70 -21.58
CA ASP A 33 6.82 9.92 -22.33
C ASP A 33 8.31 10.10 -22.67
N PRO A 34 8.61 10.71 -23.83
CA PRO A 34 9.99 10.93 -24.28
C PRO A 34 10.75 11.94 -23.42
N LEU A 35 10.03 12.78 -22.68
CA LEU A 35 10.57 13.81 -21.79
C LEU A 35 10.12 13.55 -20.35
N PRO A 36 10.94 13.88 -19.33
CA PRO A 36 12.33 14.31 -19.46
C PRO A 36 13.24 13.18 -19.97
N GLN A 37 14.29 13.57 -20.71
CA GLN A 37 15.18 12.62 -21.36
C GLN A 37 15.84 11.69 -20.33
N GLY A 38 15.91 10.39 -20.65
CA GLY A 38 16.45 9.41 -19.72
C GLY A 38 15.52 9.07 -18.55
N LYS A 39 14.20 9.33 -18.66
CA LYS A 39 13.19 8.77 -17.73
C LYS A 39 12.21 7.80 -18.37
N LYS A 40 12.18 7.68 -19.70
CA LYS A 40 11.37 6.66 -20.37
C LYS A 40 11.75 5.26 -19.86
N GLY A 41 10.76 4.52 -19.37
CA GLY A 41 10.95 3.20 -18.75
C GLY A 41 11.18 3.22 -17.24
N CYS A 42 11.39 4.39 -16.62
CA CYS A 42 11.46 4.49 -15.15
C CYS A 42 10.09 4.25 -14.52
N ARG A 43 10.07 3.54 -13.41
CA ARG A 43 8.89 3.32 -12.59
C ARG A 43 8.70 4.46 -11.59
N PHE A 44 7.44 4.79 -11.34
CA PHE A 44 7.07 5.83 -10.41
C PHE A 44 5.75 5.50 -9.72
N PHE A 45 5.56 6.10 -8.55
CA PHE A 45 4.32 6.14 -7.82
C PHE A 45 3.56 7.40 -8.14
N LYS A 46 2.24 7.28 -8.34
CA LYS A 46 1.34 8.43 -8.44
C LYS A 46 0.10 8.27 -7.58
N CYS A 47 -0.58 9.39 -7.33
CA CYS A 47 -1.92 9.34 -6.76
C CYS A 47 -2.88 8.62 -7.71
N PRO A 48 -3.72 7.69 -7.22
CA PRO A 48 -4.81 7.12 -8.02
C PRO A 48 -5.93 8.14 -8.31
N ASP A 49 -6.02 9.18 -7.48
CA ASP A 49 -7.09 10.17 -7.47
C ASP A 49 -6.80 11.27 -8.50
N ILE A 50 -7.21 10.96 -9.73
CA ILE A 50 -7.35 11.91 -10.84
C ILE A 50 -8.80 11.75 -11.29
N ASP A 51 -9.73 12.45 -10.64
CA ASP A 51 -11.06 12.69 -11.18
C ASP A 51 -11.39 14.19 -11.09
N ASP A 52 -12.33 14.60 -11.94
CA ASP A 52 -12.44 15.85 -12.71
C ASP A 52 -12.59 17.19 -11.94
N ASP A 53 -12.51 17.20 -10.61
CA ASP A 53 -12.87 18.35 -9.76
C ASP A 53 -11.70 19.31 -9.42
N PHE A 54 -10.68 19.42 -10.28
CA PHE A 54 -9.56 20.39 -10.16
C PHE A 54 -8.71 20.33 -8.86
N LYS A 55 -8.87 19.31 -8.02
CA LYS A 55 -8.02 19.02 -6.83
C LYS A 55 -7.15 17.78 -7.03
N ALA A 56 -6.69 17.54 -8.25
CA ALA A 56 -5.83 16.41 -8.57
C ALA A 56 -4.56 16.45 -7.71
N CYS A 57 -4.38 15.43 -6.88
CA CYS A 57 -3.19 15.28 -6.07
C CYS A 57 -1.99 15.05 -6.99
N THR A 58 -1.06 16.01 -7.00
CA THR A 58 0.14 15.98 -7.84
C THR A 58 1.25 15.08 -7.28
N PHE A 59 0.94 14.26 -6.27
CA PHE A 59 1.91 13.35 -5.68
C PHE A 59 2.47 12.44 -6.77
N MET A 60 3.77 12.56 -6.99
CA MET A 60 4.55 11.71 -7.85
C MET A 60 5.90 11.45 -7.19
N GLN A 61 6.32 10.19 -7.16
CA GLN A 61 7.62 9.81 -6.61
C GLN A 61 8.28 8.78 -7.52
N TRP A 62 9.48 9.09 -7.99
CA TRP A 62 10.29 8.15 -8.75
C TRP A 62 10.74 6.99 -7.87
N ILE A 63 10.65 5.77 -8.40
CA ILE A 63 11.24 4.58 -7.80
C ILE A 63 12.67 4.46 -8.33
N ASP A 64 12.81 4.57 -9.65
CA ASP A 64 14.10 4.41 -10.32
C ASP A 64 14.78 5.77 -10.54
N THR A 65 16.06 5.87 -10.18
CA THR A 65 16.86 7.08 -10.45
C THR A 65 17.32 7.16 -11.90
N ARG A 66 17.44 6.02 -12.60
CA ARG A 66 17.82 5.88 -14.01
C ARG A 66 16.89 4.86 -14.68
N PRO A 67 16.73 4.88 -16.02
CA PRO A 67 16.03 3.81 -16.71
C PRO A 67 16.81 2.53 -16.46
N LEU A 68 16.19 1.61 -15.75
CA LEU A 68 16.61 0.22 -15.78
C LEU A 68 16.47 -0.22 -17.25
N GLY A 69 17.43 -0.99 -17.80
CA GLY A 69 17.49 -1.30 -19.22
C GLY A 69 16.21 -1.91 -19.80
N ARG A 70 16.16 -3.23 -20.02
CA ARG A 70 14.93 -3.88 -20.48
C ARG A 70 13.98 -4.08 -19.29
N VAL A 71 13.43 -3.01 -18.70
CA VAL A 71 12.28 -3.16 -17.79
C VAL A 71 11.16 -3.75 -18.61
N SER A 72 10.67 -4.90 -18.18
CA SER A 72 9.45 -5.44 -18.75
C SER A 72 8.35 -4.41 -18.49
N LEU A 73 7.84 -3.77 -19.55
CA LEU A 73 6.65 -2.90 -19.51
C LEU A 73 5.44 -3.58 -18.84
N ASN A 74 5.51 -4.89 -18.64
CA ASN A 74 4.56 -5.73 -17.93
C ASN A 74 4.52 -5.48 -16.41
N GLU A 75 5.40 -4.64 -15.85
CA GLU A 75 5.37 -4.25 -14.42
C GLU A 75 4.39 -3.10 -14.12
N VAL A 76 3.62 -2.63 -15.11
CA VAL A 76 2.58 -1.63 -14.88
C VAL A 76 1.37 -2.29 -14.20
N GLU A 77 0.93 -1.69 -13.09
CA GLU A 77 -0.33 -2.06 -12.47
C GLU A 77 -1.49 -1.43 -13.25
N THR A 78 -2.49 -2.20 -13.66
CA THR A 78 -3.71 -1.63 -14.27
C THR A 78 -4.57 -0.94 -13.21
N LYS A 79 -5.44 0.01 -13.62
CA LYS A 79 -6.38 0.68 -12.70
C LYS A 79 -7.21 -0.36 -11.93
N GLY A 80 -7.68 -1.41 -12.60
CA GLY A 80 -8.42 -2.52 -11.98
C GLY A 80 -7.60 -3.30 -10.94
N GLN A 81 -6.34 -3.65 -11.26
CA GLN A 81 -5.44 -4.31 -10.30
C GLN A 81 -5.18 -3.44 -9.07
N TYR A 82 -5.00 -2.14 -9.25
CA TYR A 82 -4.85 -1.19 -8.15
C TYR A 82 -6.07 -1.20 -7.22
N TYR A 83 -7.28 -1.02 -7.76
CA TYR A 83 -8.48 -0.99 -6.94
C TYR A 83 -8.79 -2.34 -6.28
N ALA A 84 -8.49 -3.46 -6.94
CA ALA A 84 -8.63 -4.78 -6.33
C ALA A 84 -7.73 -4.92 -5.09
N ARG A 85 -6.43 -4.59 -5.22
CA ARG A 85 -5.49 -4.63 -4.08
C ARG A 85 -5.86 -3.63 -2.99
N HIS A 86 -6.32 -2.44 -3.38
CA HIS A 86 -6.76 -1.43 -2.44
C HIS A 86 -7.96 -1.89 -1.61
N THR A 87 -8.97 -2.46 -2.25
CA THR A 87 -10.15 -3.00 -1.58
C THR A 87 -9.77 -4.17 -0.67
N GLN A 88 -8.98 -5.12 -1.16
CA GLN A 88 -8.51 -6.24 -0.35
C GLN A 88 -7.77 -5.77 0.91
N ALA A 89 -6.85 -4.82 0.79
CA ALA A 89 -6.11 -4.30 1.94
C ALA A 89 -7.01 -3.57 2.96
N ARG A 90 -8.09 -2.92 2.51
CA ARG A 90 -9.09 -2.32 3.42
C ARG A 90 -9.87 -3.38 4.17
N GLU A 91 -10.27 -4.44 3.49
CA GLU A 91 -10.99 -5.56 4.06
C GLU A 91 -10.14 -6.32 5.09
N GLU A 92 -8.89 -6.62 4.75
CA GLU A 92 -7.93 -7.24 5.69
C GLU A 92 -7.72 -6.38 6.93
N ALA A 93 -7.58 -5.06 6.76
CA ALA A 93 -7.43 -4.14 7.88
C ALA A 93 -8.70 -4.05 8.74
N ARG A 94 -9.89 -4.19 8.14
CA ARG A 94 -11.16 -4.25 8.87
C ARG A 94 -11.24 -5.54 9.69
N LEU A 95 -11.02 -6.68 9.07
CA LEU A 95 -11.05 -7.98 9.73
C LEU A 95 -10.01 -8.08 10.85
N ALA A 96 -8.81 -7.53 10.65
CA ALA A 96 -7.78 -7.48 11.67
C ALA A 96 -8.20 -6.67 12.91
N ARG A 97 -8.91 -5.55 12.72
CA ARG A 97 -9.46 -4.76 13.83
C ARG A 97 -10.55 -5.51 14.58
N GLU A 98 -11.50 -6.11 13.86
CA GLU A 98 -12.57 -6.92 14.45
C GLU A 98 -12.01 -8.10 15.25
N GLU A 99 -10.98 -8.75 14.71
CA GLU A 99 -10.29 -9.84 15.39
C GLU A 99 -9.57 -9.38 16.66
N GLN A 100 -8.90 -8.22 16.60
CA GLN A 100 -8.27 -7.63 17.76
C GLN A 100 -9.30 -7.30 18.85
N GLU A 101 -10.42 -6.68 18.48
CA GLU A 101 -11.51 -6.40 19.41
C GLU A 101 -12.08 -7.66 20.04
N ARG A 102 -12.29 -8.72 19.25
CA ARG A 102 -12.73 -10.03 19.74
C ARG A 102 -11.77 -10.59 20.78
N ARG A 103 -10.47 -10.55 20.50
CA ARG A 103 -9.42 -11.00 21.44
C ARG A 103 -9.44 -10.20 22.74
N VAL A 104 -9.54 -8.87 22.65
CA VAL A 104 -9.62 -7.99 23.82
C VAL A 104 -10.85 -8.32 24.67
N ARG A 105 -12.03 -8.48 24.05
CA ARG A 105 -13.27 -8.86 24.76
C ARG A 105 -13.14 -10.21 25.46
N GLN A 106 -12.58 -11.22 24.80
CA GLN A 106 -12.37 -12.54 25.41
C GLN A 106 -11.41 -12.47 26.60
N GLN A 107 -10.33 -11.68 26.50
CA GLN A 107 -9.41 -11.47 27.62
C GLN A 107 -10.09 -10.77 28.80
N GLN A 108 -10.91 -9.74 28.54
CA GLN A 108 -11.68 -9.06 29.58
C GLN A 108 -12.65 -10.00 30.30
N ILE A 109 -13.38 -10.84 29.55
CA ILE A 109 -14.29 -11.86 30.13
C ILE A 109 -13.51 -12.83 31.02
N ARG A 110 -12.36 -13.32 30.53
CA ARG A 110 -11.52 -14.26 31.30
C ARG A 110 -10.97 -13.63 32.58
N LEU A 111 -10.53 -12.38 32.53
CA LEU A 111 -10.01 -11.66 33.70
C LEU A 111 -11.12 -11.41 34.73
N LYS A 112 -12.29 -10.95 34.27
CA LYS A 112 -13.45 -10.74 35.13
C LYS A 112 -13.89 -12.03 35.82
N GLY A 113 -13.93 -13.15 35.10
CA GLY A 113 -14.25 -14.45 35.69
C GLY A 113 -13.32 -14.83 36.85
N LYS A 114 -12.00 -14.59 36.70
CA LYS A 114 -11.03 -14.81 37.78
C LYS A 114 -11.22 -13.86 38.96
N GLU A 115 -11.54 -12.60 38.70
CA GLU A 115 -11.83 -11.63 39.76
C GLU A 115 -13.09 -12.01 40.55
N ASP A 116 -14.14 -12.45 39.86
CA ASP A 116 -15.40 -12.89 40.46
C ASP A 116 -15.25 -14.21 41.24
N GLU A 117 -14.29 -15.06 40.87
CA GLU A 117 -13.90 -16.24 41.66
C GLU A 117 -13.13 -15.83 42.93
N LEU A 118 -12.17 -14.91 42.82
CA LEU A 118 -11.41 -14.42 43.98
C LEU A 118 -12.29 -13.73 45.01
N LYS A 119 -13.33 -12.99 44.59
CA LYS A 119 -14.28 -12.33 45.49
C LYS A 119 -15.27 -13.27 46.19
N ARG A 120 -15.33 -14.54 45.77
CA ARG A 120 -16.23 -15.55 46.36
C ARG A 120 -15.58 -16.34 47.50
N TRP A 121 -14.29 -16.17 47.73
CA TRP A 121 -13.52 -16.72 48.85
C TRP A 121 -13.14 -15.59 49.82
#